data_AF-A0AAU4ZS35-F1
#
_entry.id   AF-A0AAU4ZS35-F1
#
_cell.length_a   1.000
_cell.length_b   1.000
_cell.length_c   1.000
_cell.angle_alpha   90.00
_cell.angle_beta   90.00
_cell.angle_gamma   90.00
#
_symmetry.space_group_name_H-M   'P 1'
#
loop_
_entity.id
_entity.type
_entity.pdbx_description
1 polymer ?
#
loop_
_entity_poly.entity_id
_entity_poly.type
_entity_poly.pdbx_seq_one_letter_code
_entity_poly.pdbx_strand_id
1 'polypeptide(L)'
;MRFNRSVLAGAALAALSVGATTALAAPASAAPNTTPQKVCGSSYKTVNSAPVGSLGTVYLTYNSSNGENCVATIRNSPGTAVDMSTWIYVPDTDEGAEDFGRYTSYAGPAYVYGKAHCVNWGGHIKNVYVQISGSNCAALKEHRATFTR
;
A
#
# COMPACT_ATOMS: atom_id res chain seq x y z
N MET A 1 73.19 33.29 -40.37
CA MET A 1 72.49 32.00 -40.51
C MET A 1 71.00 32.29 -40.68
N ARG A 2 70.37 31.64 -41.66
CA ARG A 2 68.91 31.62 -41.94
C ARG A 2 68.17 31.18 -40.65
N PHE A 3 66.94 31.62 -40.36
CA PHE A 3 65.71 31.00 -40.89
C PHE A 3 64.50 31.96 -40.88
N ASN A 4 63.66 31.73 -41.87
CA ASN A 4 62.47 32.48 -42.28
C ASN A 4 61.20 32.09 -41.51
N ARG A 5 60.30 33.07 -41.36
CA ARG A 5 58.82 33.05 -41.53
C ARG A 5 57.97 31.99 -40.81
N SER A 6 56.84 32.43 -40.23
CA SER A 6 55.46 31.94 -40.50
C SER A 6 54.45 32.76 -39.68
N VAL A 7 53.58 33.58 -40.30
CA VAL A 7 52.23 33.31 -40.89
C VAL A 7 51.07 33.55 -39.90
N LEU A 8 50.17 34.39 -40.42
CA LEU A 8 48.88 34.89 -39.97
C LEU A 8 47.81 33.85 -39.55
N ALA A 9 46.91 34.36 -38.69
CA ALA A 9 45.45 34.23 -38.70
C ALA A 9 44.78 32.87 -38.42
N GLY A 10 43.77 32.92 -37.53
CA GLY A 10 42.50 32.26 -37.83
C GLY A 10 41.67 31.73 -36.66
N ALA A 11 40.38 32.08 -36.72
CA ALA A 11 39.20 31.38 -36.20
C ALA A 11 38.76 31.62 -34.74
N ALA A 12 37.70 32.44 -34.64
CA ALA A 12 36.79 32.53 -33.50
C ALA A 12 36.08 31.18 -33.28
N LEU A 13 36.11 30.68 -32.05
CA LEU A 13 35.31 29.54 -31.60
C LEU A 13 33.96 30.06 -31.10
N ALA A 14 32.90 29.78 -31.85
CA ALA A 14 31.52 30.00 -31.44
C ALA A 14 31.19 29.09 -30.25
N ALA A 15 30.83 29.67 -29.11
CA ALA A 15 30.34 28.95 -27.95
C ALA A 15 28.89 28.50 -28.18
N LEU A 16 28.67 27.21 -28.46
CA LEU A 16 27.33 26.61 -28.42
C LEU A 16 26.96 26.31 -26.96
N SER A 17 26.14 27.17 -26.37
CA SER A 17 25.45 26.86 -25.11
C SER A 17 24.28 25.91 -25.40
N VAL A 18 24.52 24.59 -25.27
CA VAL A 18 23.45 23.60 -25.29
C VAL A 18 22.72 23.66 -23.96
N GLY A 19 21.54 24.29 -23.95
CA GLY A 19 20.63 24.27 -22.81
C GLY A 19 20.10 22.85 -22.60
N ALA A 20 20.67 22.13 -21.63
CA ALA A 20 20.13 20.85 -21.19
C ALA A 20 18.90 21.12 -20.33
N THR A 21 17.70 21.07 -20.93
CA THR A 21 16.45 20.98 -20.16
C THR A 21 16.40 19.60 -19.51
N THR A 22 16.80 19.51 -18.24
CA THR A 22 16.54 18.32 -17.43
C THR A 22 15.04 18.21 -17.22
N ALA A 23 14.37 17.39 -18.04
CA ALA A 23 13.01 16.97 -17.75
C ALA A 23 13.04 16.22 -16.42
N LEU A 24 12.48 16.83 -15.37
CA LEU A 24 12.19 16.15 -14.12
C LEU A 24 11.16 15.06 -14.44
N ALA A 25 11.63 13.84 -14.67
CA ALA A 25 10.75 12.68 -14.66
C ALA A 25 10.12 12.62 -13.27
N ALA A 26 8.82 12.91 -13.18
CA ALA A 26 8.06 12.66 -11.96
C ALA A 26 8.29 11.18 -11.58
N PRO A 27 8.51 10.86 -10.30
CA PRO A 27 8.67 9.48 -9.89
C PRO A 27 7.46 8.69 -10.39
N ALA A 28 7.70 7.65 -11.18
CA ALA A 28 6.64 6.74 -11.60
C ALA A 28 6.09 6.09 -10.33
N SER A 29 4.94 6.56 -9.85
CA SER A 29 4.23 5.91 -8.75
C SER A 29 3.77 4.55 -9.25
N ALA A 30 4.43 3.49 -8.79
CA ALA A 30 3.94 2.14 -9.05
C ALA A 30 2.56 2.03 -8.40
N ALA A 31 1.53 1.79 -9.22
CA ALA A 31 0.23 1.42 -8.71
C ALA A 31 0.35 0.12 -7.88
N PRO A 32 -0.55 -0.14 -6.92
CA PRO A 32 -0.57 -1.41 -6.22
C PRO A 32 -0.73 -2.53 -7.26
N ASN A 33 0.24 -3.44 -7.34
CA ASN A 33 0.17 -4.63 -8.20
C ASN A 33 -0.46 -5.84 -7.47
N THR A 34 -1.17 -5.56 -6.37
CA THR A 34 -1.81 -6.53 -5.50
C THR A 34 -3.25 -6.12 -5.25
N THR A 35 -4.11 -7.12 -5.15
CA THR A 35 -5.53 -6.98 -4.80
C THR A 35 -5.80 -7.83 -3.57
N PRO A 36 -6.87 -7.57 -2.80
CA PRO A 36 -7.21 -8.43 -1.68
C PRO A 36 -7.51 -9.86 -2.12
N GLN A 37 -8.01 -10.10 -3.34
CA GLN A 37 -8.22 -11.45 -3.88
C GLN A 37 -6.90 -12.17 -4.24
N LYS A 38 -5.83 -11.44 -4.54
CA LYS A 38 -4.51 -12.03 -4.73
C LYS A 38 -3.89 -12.47 -3.40
N VAL A 39 -4.19 -11.75 -2.31
CA VAL A 39 -3.69 -12.03 -0.96
C VAL A 39 -4.54 -13.10 -0.25
N CYS A 40 -5.86 -12.93 -0.27
CA CYS A 40 -6.83 -13.80 0.41
C CYS A 40 -7.28 -15.00 -0.43
N GLY A 41 -6.97 -15.03 -1.73
CA GLY A 41 -7.42 -16.07 -2.66
C GLY A 41 -8.62 -15.64 -3.53
N SER A 42 -8.70 -16.23 -4.73
CA SER A 42 -9.64 -15.81 -5.79
C SER A 42 -11.12 -16.04 -5.45
N SER A 43 -11.42 -16.98 -4.54
CA SER A 43 -12.78 -17.27 -4.08
C SER A 43 -13.33 -16.23 -3.10
N TYR A 44 -12.47 -15.37 -2.54
CA TYR A 44 -12.87 -14.34 -1.59
C TYR A 44 -13.42 -13.09 -2.30
N LYS A 45 -14.47 -12.50 -1.74
CA LYS A 45 -15.06 -11.24 -2.22
C LYS A 45 -14.86 -10.15 -1.20
N THR A 46 -14.52 -8.94 -1.65
CA THR A 46 -14.44 -7.77 -0.75
C THR A 46 -15.84 -7.44 -0.25
N VAL A 47 -16.03 -7.50 1.06
CA VAL A 47 -17.30 -7.16 1.72
C VAL A 47 -17.22 -5.82 2.45
N ASN A 48 -16.00 -5.40 2.82
CA ASN A 48 -15.77 -4.09 3.45
C ASN A 48 -14.32 -3.61 3.21
N SER A 49 -14.07 -2.32 3.36
CA SER A 49 -12.74 -1.72 3.29
C SER A 49 -12.67 -0.42 4.10
N ALA A 50 -11.45 0.03 4.40
CA ALA A 50 -11.22 1.36 4.96
C ALA A 50 -9.84 1.92 4.59
N PRO A 51 -9.75 3.24 4.32
CA PRO A 51 -8.49 3.88 4.00
C PRO A 51 -7.59 4.01 5.24
N VAL A 52 -6.33 3.66 5.07
CA VAL A 52 -5.25 3.93 6.03
C VAL A 52 -4.64 5.28 5.67
N GLY A 53 -5.40 6.36 5.93
CA GLY A 53 -5.07 7.70 5.45
C GLY A 53 -4.89 7.73 3.92
N SER A 54 -3.78 8.29 3.45
CA SER A 54 -3.36 8.24 2.04
C SER A 54 -2.40 7.11 1.71
N LEU A 55 -2.02 6.28 2.70
CA LEU A 55 -0.93 5.30 2.59
C LEU A 55 -1.37 3.98 1.95
N GLY A 56 -2.63 3.62 2.11
CA GLY A 56 -3.17 2.34 1.66
C GLY A 56 -4.60 2.12 2.08
N THR A 57 -5.05 0.87 1.98
CA THR A 57 -6.40 0.44 2.33
C THR A 57 -6.33 -0.91 3.04
N VAL A 58 -7.06 -1.05 4.14
CA VAL A 58 -7.34 -2.36 4.75
C VAL A 58 -8.63 -2.91 4.15
N TYR A 59 -8.61 -4.17 3.73
CA TYR A 59 -9.73 -4.85 3.10
C TYR A 59 -10.19 -6.01 3.95
N LEU A 60 -11.49 -6.09 4.19
CA LEU A 60 -12.15 -7.30 4.68
C LEU A 60 -12.78 -8.03 3.50
N THR A 61 -12.40 -9.28 3.34
CA THR A 61 -12.97 -10.19 2.34
C THR A 61 -13.62 -11.39 3.01
N TYR A 62 -14.55 -12.03 2.30
CA TYR A 62 -15.27 -13.19 2.79
C TYR A 62 -15.43 -14.23 1.70
N ASN A 63 -15.35 -15.50 2.07
CA ASN A 63 -15.67 -16.64 1.22
C ASN A 63 -16.89 -17.38 1.78
N SER A 64 -18.01 -17.32 1.06
CA SER A 64 -19.26 -17.93 1.50
C SER A 64 -19.26 -19.46 1.49
N SER A 65 -18.33 -20.09 0.76
CA SER A 65 -18.22 -21.55 0.66
C SER A 65 -17.57 -22.19 1.89
N ASN A 66 -16.66 -21.48 2.58
CA ASN A 66 -16.00 -21.97 3.81
C ASN A 66 -16.40 -21.18 5.07
N GLY A 67 -17.02 -19.99 4.93
CA GLY A 67 -17.43 -19.16 6.06
C GLY A 67 -16.30 -18.34 6.68
N GLU A 68 -15.16 -18.25 6.00
CA GLU A 68 -13.99 -17.52 6.51
C GLU A 68 -13.96 -16.09 5.99
N ASN A 69 -13.58 -15.19 6.89
CA ASN A 69 -13.12 -13.85 6.57
C ASN A 69 -11.61 -13.86 6.34
N CYS A 70 -11.14 -12.91 5.54
CA CYS A 70 -9.72 -12.63 5.38
C CYS A 70 -9.48 -11.13 5.32
N VAL A 71 -8.50 -10.65 6.10
CA VAL A 71 -8.10 -9.24 6.10
C VAL A 71 -6.70 -9.07 5.52
N ALA A 72 -6.54 -8.05 4.69
CA ALA A 72 -5.25 -7.63 4.14
C ALA A 72 -5.13 -6.11 4.12
N THR A 73 -3.98 -5.59 4.56
CA THR A 73 -3.63 -4.17 4.46
C THR A 73 -2.72 -3.96 3.27
N ILE A 74 -3.15 -3.19 2.27
CA ILE A 74 -2.44 -3.00 0.99
C ILE A 74 -2.04 -1.54 0.82
N ARG A 75 -0.78 -1.27 0.47
CA ARG A 75 -0.27 0.08 0.20
C ARG A 75 -0.76 0.62 -1.15
N ASN A 76 -1.04 1.91 -1.20
CA ASN A 76 -1.33 2.63 -2.45
C ASN A 76 -0.11 2.73 -3.37
N SER A 77 1.09 2.81 -2.79
CA SER A 77 2.36 2.88 -3.51
C SER A 77 3.36 1.92 -2.86
N PRO A 78 3.63 0.77 -3.48
CA PRO A 78 4.69 -0.15 -3.05
C PRO A 78 6.07 0.52 -3.07
N GLY A 79 7.00 0.04 -2.26
CA GLY A 79 8.36 0.57 -2.20
C GLY A 79 9.17 -0.01 -1.03
N THR A 80 10.06 0.79 -0.45
CA THR A 80 10.84 0.40 0.74
C THR A 80 9.94 -0.14 1.84
N ALA A 81 10.41 -1.19 2.53
CA ALA A 81 9.64 -1.84 3.60
C ALA A 81 9.35 -0.88 4.75
N VAL A 82 8.08 -0.81 5.17
CA VAL A 82 7.58 0.01 6.28
C VAL A 82 6.81 -0.86 7.25
N ASP A 83 6.68 -0.42 8.50
CA ASP A 83 5.87 -1.11 9.50
C ASP A 83 4.41 -1.14 9.05
N MET A 84 3.82 -2.32 9.04
CA MET A 84 2.42 -2.55 8.72
C MET A 84 1.86 -3.69 9.55
N SER A 85 0.54 -3.69 9.72
CA SER A 85 -0.17 -4.88 10.19
C SER A 85 -1.56 -5.00 9.57
N THR A 86 -2.13 -6.18 9.75
CA THR A 86 -3.54 -6.48 9.59
C THR A 86 -3.99 -7.37 10.74
N TRP A 87 -5.24 -7.26 11.15
CA TRP A 87 -5.82 -8.13 12.17
C TRP A 87 -7.33 -8.27 11.99
N ILE A 88 -7.85 -9.37 12.53
CA ILE A 88 -9.28 -9.67 12.61
C ILE A 88 -9.56 -10.45 13.89
N TYR A 89 -10.72 -10.19 14.48
CA TYR A 89 -11.18 -10.79 15.73
C TYR A 89 -12.70 -10.95 15.73
N VAL A 90 -13.20 -12.06 16.27
CA VAL A 90 -14.61 -12.43 16.36
C VAL A 90 -15.01 -12.43 17.84
N PRO A 91 -15.66 -11.35 18.33
CA PRO A 91 -15.77 -11.12 19.78
C PRO A 91 -16.55 -12.15 20.57
N ASP A 92 -17.54 -12.80 19.95
CA ASP A 92 -18.39 -13.79 20.61
C ASP A 92 -17.78 -15.21 20.60
N THR A 93 -16.73 -15.44 19.84
CA THR A 93 -15.99 -16.72 19.82
C THR A 93 -14.57 -16.62 20.37
N ASP A 94 -14.07 -15.42 20.66
CA ASP A 94 -12.68 -15.15 21.10
C ASP A 94 -11.61 -15.64 20.09
N GLU A 95 -11.99 -15.76 18.82
CA GLU A 95 -11.10 -16.20 17.75
C GLU A 95 -10.53 -15.00 16.99
N GLY A 96 -9.27 -15.08 16.58
CA GLY A 96 -8.64 -14.00 15.84
C GLY A 96 -7.35 -14.40 15.14
N ALA A 97 -6.92 -13.53 14.24
CA ALA A 97 -5.67 -13.67 13.52
C ALA A 97 -5.08 -12.29 13.23
N GLU A 98 -3.76 -12.24 13.16
CA GLU A 98 -3.02 -11.03 12.81
C GLU A 98 -1.76 -11.37 12.02
N ASP A 99 -1.27 -10.37 11.29
CA ASP A 99 0.04 -10.38 10.65
C ASP A 99 0.66 -8.99 10.77
N PHE A 100 1.91 -8.92 11.21
CA PHE A 100 2.61 -7.67 11.48
C PHE A 100 4.10 -7.78 11.20
N GLY A 101 4.71 -6.66 10.79
CA GLY A 101 6.10 -6.63 10.39
C GLY A 101 6.39 -5.51 9.41
N ARG A 102 7.53 -5.62 8.70
CA ARG A 102 7.94 -4.64 7.70
C ARG A 102 7.70 -5.17 6.29
N TYR A 103 6.81 -4.52 5.54
CA TYR A 103 6.40 -4.98 4.21
C TYR A 103 6.58 -3.90 3.14
N THR A 104 6.88 -4.36 1.93
CA THR A 104 7.04 -3.49 0.75
C THR A 104 5.71 -3.15 0.09
N SER A 105 4.71 -4.05 0.19
CA SER A 105 3.44 -3.95 -0.55
C SER A 105 2.19 -4.16 0.32
N TYR A 106 2.13 -5.25 1.11
CA TYR A 106 0.94 -5.59 1.90
C TYR A 106 1.31 -6.37 3.17
N ALA A 107 0.44 -6.33 4.18
CA ALA A 107 0.42 -7.23 5.33
C ALA A 107 -0.84 -8.12 5.26
N GLY A 108 -0.75 -9.37 5.70
CA GLY A 108 -1.77 -10.41 5.59
C GLY A 108 -1.32 -11.59 4.71
N PRO A 109 -2.19 -12.61 4.53
CA PRO A 109 -3.58 -12.67 4.97
C PRO A 109 -3.75 -13.04 6.45
N ALA A 110 -4.72 -12.42 7.13
CA ALA A 110 -5.22 -12.86 8.44
C ALA A 110 -6.62 -13.46 8.26
N TYR A 111 -6.77 -14.78 8.49
CA TYR A 111 -8.02 -15.52 8.33
C TYR A 111 -8.70 -15.80 9.66
N VAL A 112 -10.03 -15.73 9.68
CA VAL A 112 -10.82 -16.25 10.81
C VAL A 112 -12.20 -16.69 10.32
N TYR A 113 -12.72 -17.77 10.90
CA TYR A 113 -14.11 -18.15 10.68
C TYR A 113 -15.05 -17.10 11.28
N GLY A 114 -15.98 -16.56 10.50
CA GLY A 114 -16.90 -15.53 11.00
C GLY A 114 -18.29 -15.57 10.36
N LYS A 115 -18.68 -16.72 9.81
CA LYS A 115 -20.04 -16.89 9.28
C LYS A 115 -21.06 -16.68 10.39
N ALA A 116 -22.02 -15.78 10.15
CA ALA A 116 -23.05 -15.39 11.12
C ALA A 116 -22.52 -14.72 12.40
N HIS A 117 -21.29 -14.22 12.39
CA HIS A 117 -20.69 -13.50 13.50
C HIS A 117 -20.33 -12.05 13.10
N CYS A 118 -20.33 -11.20 14.12
CA CYS A 118 -19.75 -9.87 14.06
C CYS A 118 -18.24 -9.95 14.04
N VAL A 119 -17.59 -9.08 13.27
CA VAL A 119 -16.11 -9.03 13.24
C VAL A 119 -15.59 -7.64 13.58
N ASN A 120 -14.51 -7.62 14.35
CA ASN A 120 -13.64 -6.48 14.55
C ASN A 120 -12.39 -6.68 13.71
N TRP A 121 -11.92 -5.66 13.02
CA TRP A 121 -10.77 -5.80 12.14
C TRP A 121 -10.08 -4.47 11.90
N GLY A 122 -8.86 -4.53 11.40
CA GLY A 122 -8.09 -3.34 11.14
C GLY A 122 -6.68 -3.63 10.71
N GLY A 123 -5.85 -2.59 10.77
CA GLY A 123 -4.46 -2.65 10.34
C GLY A 123 -3.82 -1.27 10.43
N HIS A 124 -2.54 -1.22 10.09
CA HIS A 124 -1.82 0.04 10.05
C HIS A 124 -0.77 0.07 8.94
N ILE A 125 -0.35 1.28 8.59
CA ILE A 125 0.81 1.55 7.73
C ILE A 125 1.57 2.71 8.38
N LYS A 126 2.83 2.48 8.72
CA LYS A 126 3.65 3.41 9.52
C LYS A 126 2.94 3.76 10.83
N ASN A 127 2.63 5.03 11.04
CA ASN A 127 1.98 5.51 12.24
C ASN A 127 0.46 5.71 12.10
N VAL A 128 -0.14 5.34 10.96
CA VAL A 128 -1.58 5.52 10.72
C VAL A 128 -2.30 4.19 10.93
N TYR A 129 -3.22 4.17 11.90
CA TYR A 129 -3.97 2.99 12.33
C TYR A 129 -5.43 3.11 11.95
N VAL A 130 -6.05 1.98 11.61
CA VAL A 130 -7.48 1.86 11.35
C VAL A 130 -8.03 0.71 12.19
N GLN A 131 -9.15 0.97 12.87
CA GLN A 131 -9.88 -0.01 13.66
C GLN A 131 -11.37 0.09 13.33
N ILE A 132 -11.99 -1.05 13.07
CA ILE A 132 -13.42 -1.16 12.76
C ILE A 132 -14.00 -2.21 13.67
N SER A 133 -15.02 -1.84 14.43
CA SER A 133 -15.69 -2.72 15.38
C SER A 133 -17.17 -2.84 15.09
N GLY A 134 -17.73 -4.02 15.35
CA GLY A 134 -19.13 -4.31 15.04
C GLY A 134 -19.40 -4.32 13.53
N SER A 135 -18.44 -4.77 12.74
CA SER A 135 -18.60 -4.89 11.28
C SER A 135 -19.41 -6.15 10.93
N ASN A 136 -20.20 -6.07 9.85
CA ASN A 136 -21.10 -7.13 9.37
C ASN A 136 -22.18 -7.58 10.39
N CYS A 137 -22.55 -6.70 11.32
CA CYS A 137 -23.47 -6.98 12.43
C CYS A 137 -24.95 -6.67 12.17
N ALA A 138 -25.47 -7.00 10.98
CA ALA A 138 -26.85 -6.74 10.60
C ALA A 138 -27.31 -5.29 10.89
N ALA A 139 -28.21 -5.09 11.85
CA ALA A 139 -28.79 -3.79 12.20
C ALA A 139 -27.86 -2.90 13.05
N LEU A 140 -26.77 -3.43 13.60
CA LEU A 140 -25.82 -2.63 14.36
C LEU A 140 -24.99 -1.78 13.42
N LYS A 141 -24.87 -0.49 13.77
CA LYS A 141 -23.98 0.42 13.09
C LYS A 141 -22.55 0.10 13.50
N GLU A 142 -21.69 -0.18 12.52
CA GLU A 142 -20.26 -0.34 12.76
C GLU A 142 -19.64 0.97 13.26
N HIS A 143 -18.63 0.85 14.11
CA HIS A 143 -17.81 1.97 14.55
C HIS A 143 -16.47 1.92 13.83
N ARG A 144 -16.02 3.07 13.34
CA ARG A 144 -14.76 3.20 12.59
C ARG A 144 -13.89 4.29 13.21
N ALA A 145 -12.64 3.96 13.46
CA ALA A 145 -11.64 4.89 13.98
C ALA A 145 -10.37 4.84 13.12
N THR A 146 -9.89 6.02 12.74
CA THR A 146 -8.58 6.21 12.13
C THR A 146 -7.80 7.20 12.99
N PHE A 147 -6.58 6.85 13.39
CA PHE A 147 -5.77 7.67 14.29
C PHE A 147 -4.29 7.49 14.01
N THR A 148 -3.49 8.43 14.49
CA THR A 148 -2.03 8.38 14.44
C THR A 148 -1.43 8.12 15.81
N ARG A 149 -0.38 7.30 15.88
CA ARG A 149 0.37 7.04 17.13
C ARG A 149 1.83 7.43 17.02
#